data_AF-A0A968RVN8-F1
#
_entry.id   AF-A0A968RVN8-F1
#
_cell.length_a   1.000
_cell.length_b   1.000
_cell.length_c   1.000
_cell.angle_alpha   90.00
_cell.angle_beta   90.00
_cell.angle_gamma   90.00
#
_symmetry.space_group_name_H-M   'P 1'
#
loop_
_entity.id
_entity.type
_entity.pdbx_description
1 polymer ?
#
loop_
_entity_poly.entity_id
_entity_poly.type
_entity_poly.pdbx_seq_one_letter_code
_entity_poly.pdbx_strand_id
1 'polypeptide(L)'
;MHLSEFQKRKLALVFYRHDIGKDGLVSFQDLEICGSRVAQLQQRVSQANTPEKMLFFFKKLWNRHYQPADLDSDGRVALEEYLTYNDFFWPDRKLELELMGSLFDAIDLNGDGQISWEEYAIYLRALEIEENIAQHAFSKLDLDGDGQIARQEYAKYLYEYHFGNDPEAIGNWFYGSY
;
A
#
# COMPACT_ATOMS: atom_id res chain seq x y z
N MET A 1 -6.74 -15.81 17.69
CA MET A 1 -5.36 -15.46 18.09
C MET A 1 -5.31 -13.96 17.96
N HIS A 2 -5.10 -13.23 19.05
CA HIS A 2 -5.16 -11.77 19.04
C HIS A 2 -3.88 -11.17 18.42
N LEU A 3 -4.00 -9.99 17.85
CA LEU A 3 -2.90 -9.20 17.28
C LEU A 3 -1.90 -8.81 18.36
N SER A 4 -0.61 -8.97 18.05
CA SER A 4 0.44 -8.35 18.85
C SER A 4 0.43 -6.83 18.72
N GLU A 5 0.94 -6.11 19.72
CA GLU A 5 1.08 -4.65 19.67
C GLU A 5 1.91 -4.17 18.46
N PHE A 6 2.89 -4.96 18.02
CA PHE A 6 3.66 -4.67 16.82
C PHE A 6 2.80 -4.75 15.55
N GLN A 7 1.95 -5.77 15.42
CA GLN A 7 1.03 -5.90 14.29
C GLN A 7 -0.02 -4.78 14.26
N LYS A 8 -0.58 -4.41 15.42
CA LYS A 8 -1.51 -3.28 15.53
C LYS A 8 -0.87 -1.96 15.07
N ARG A 9 0.38 -1.71 15.44
CA ARG A 9 1.13 -0.51 14.98
C ARG A 9 1.31 -0.50 13.46
N LYS A 10 1.70 -1.62 12.85
CA LYS A 10 1.81 -1.73 11.39
C LYS A 10 0.47 -1.47 10.69
N LEU A 11 -0.62 -2.06 11.20
CA LEU A 11 -1.96 -1.84 10.66
C LEU A 11 -2.41 -0.38 10.80
N ALA A 12 -2.18 0.24 11.95
CA ALA A 12 -2.50 1.66 12.17
C ALA A 12 -1.71 2.58 11.23
N LEU A 13 -0.42 2.29 10.99
CA LEU A 13 0.38 3.05 10.04
C LEU A 13 -0.18 2.95 8.63
N VAL A 14 -0.54 1.74 8.17
CA VAL A 14 -1.19 1.54 6.87
C VAL A 14 -2.53 2.28 6.81
N PHE A 15 -3.33 2.24 7.87
CA PHE A 15 -4.60 2.97 7.95
C PHE A 15 -4.39 4.47 7.75
N TYR A 16 -3.49 5.10 8.51
CA TYR A 16 -3.22 6.54 8.40
C TYR A 16 -2.60 6.95 7.06
N ARG A 17 -1.93 6.03 6.35
CA ARG A 17 -1.45 6.29 4.98
C ARG A 17 -2.60 6.31 3.97
N HIS A 18 -3.68 5.57 4.22
CA HIS A 18 -4.87 5.54 3.37
C HIS A 18 -5.90 6.61 3.75
N ASP A 19 -5.86 7.15 4.96
CA ASP A 19 -6.61 8.34 5.38
C ASP A 19 -5.98 9.61 4.76
N ILE A 20 -6.28 9.82 3.48
CA ILE A 20 -5.76 10.97 2.71
C ILE A 20 -6.49 12.26 3.09
N GLY A 21 -7.78 12.17 3.41
CA GLY A 21 -8.57 13.28 3.94
C GLY A 21 -8.08 13.80 5.30
N LYS A 22 -7.34 12.98 6.05
CA LYS A 22 -6.86 13.23 7.42
C LYS A 22 -8.01 13.52 8.37
N ASP A 23 -9.16 12.89 8.13
CA ASP A 23 -10.35 13.02 8.99
C ASP A 23 -10.41 11.91 10.05
N GLY A 24 -9.40 11.04 10.09
CA GLY A 24 -9.31 9.91 11.02
C GLY A 24 -10.10 8.68 10.56
N LEU A 25 -10.67 8.73 9.35
CA LEU A 25 -11.49 7.68 8.77
C LEU A 25 -10.93 7.31 7.41
N VAL A 26 -11.02 6.03 7.04
CA VAL A 26 -10.73 5.62 5.66
C VAL A 26 -12.05 5.38 4.94
N SER A 27 -12.25 6.09 3.84
CA SER A 27 -13.38 5.93 2.95
C SER A 27 -12.94 5.54 1.54
N PHE A 28 -13.87 5.08 0.71
CA PHE A 28 -13.56 4.87 -0.71
C PHE A 28 -13.12 6.16 -1.40
N GLN A 29 -13.60 7.31 -0.94
CA GLN A 29 -13.24 8.62 -1.49
C GLN A 29 -11.74 8.93 -1.31
N ASP A 30 -11.13 8.54 -0.18
CA ASP A 30 -9.69 8.71 0.04
C ASP A 30 -8.88 7.94 -1.00
N LEU A 31 -9.29 6.70 -1.26
CA LEU A 31 -8.65 5.84 -2.25
C LEU A 31 -8.85 6.38 -3.69
N GLU A 32 -10.02 6.96 -3.99
CA GLU A 32 -10.28 7.64 -5.27
C GLU A 32 -9.38 8.88 -5.46
N ILE A 33 -9.15 9.65 -4.39
CA ILE A 33 -8.21 10.78 -4.41
C ILE A 33 -6.80 10.28 -4.72
N CYS A 34 -6.36 9.19 -4.08
CA CYS A 34 -5.05 8.59 -4.37
C CYS A 34 -4.93 8.17 -5.83
N GLY A 35 -5.91 7.43 -6.35
CA GLY A 35 -5.92 6.99 -7.75
C GLY A 35 -5.89 8.16 -8.72
N SER A 36 -6.66 9.21 -8.42
CA SER A 36 -6.68 10.45 -9.22
C SER A 36 -5.33 11.17 -9.20
N ARG A 37 -4.63 11.19 -8.07
CA ARG A 37 -3.29 11.79 -7.95
C ARG A 37 -2.26 11.01 -8.76
N VAL A 38 -2.26 9.68 -8.68
CA VAL A 38 -1.39 8.83 -9.51
C VAL A 38 -1.64 9.13 -11.00
N ALA A 39 -2.91 9.16 -11.42
CA ALA A 39 -3.29 9.46 -12.80
C ALA A 39 -2.77 10.83 -13.27
N GLN A 40 -2.93 11.88 -12.45
CA GLN A 40 -2.48 13.23 -12.78
C GLN A 40 -0.96 13.35 -12.85
N LEU A 41 -0.25 12.70 -11.92
CA LEU A 41 1.21 12.68 -11.90
C LEU A 41 1.77 11.88 -13.07
N GLN A 42 1.13 10.76 -13.42
CA GLN A 42 1.52 9.93 -14.54
C GLN A 42 1.35 10.63 -15.88
N GLN A 43 0.25 11.36 -16.11
CA GLN A 43 0.02 12.10 -17.37
C GLN A 43 1.12 13.13 -17.67
N ARG A 44 1.87 13.56 -16.65
CA ARG A 44 3.03 14.45 -16.81
C ARG A 44 4.31 13.72 -17.23
N VAL A 45 4.34 12.40 -17.10
CA VAL A 45 5.52 11.53 -17.28
C VAL A 45 5.36 10.55 -18.45
N SER A 46 4.15 10.05 -18.74
CA SER A 46 3.88 9.10 -19.83
C SER A 46 2.45 9.24 -20.40
N GLN A 47 2.24 8.91 -21.68
CA GLN A 47 0.93 8.88 -22.35
C GLN A 47 0.13 7.58 -22.10
N ALA A 48 0.62 6.66 -21.27
CA ALA A 48 -0.05 5.40 -21.00
C ALA A 48 -1.32 5.59 -20.12
N ASN A 49 -2.45 5.03 -20.55
CA ASN A 49 -3.73 5.00 -19.83
C ASN A 49 -3.70 4.01 -18.66
N THR A 50 -2.84 4.22 -17.66
CA THR A 50 -2.74 3.38 -16.45
C THR A 50 -3.60 3.78 -15.22
N PRO A 51 -4.40 4.88 -15.18
CA PRO A 51 -5.26 5.19 -14.02
C PRO A 51 -6.20 4.05 -13.60
N GLU A 52 -6.61 3.24 -14.58
CA GLU A 52 -7.57 2.16 -14.40
C GLU A 52 -7.04 1.04 -13.51
N LYS A 53 -5.75 0.68 -13.62
CA LYS A 53 -5.15 -0.37 -12.79
C LYS A 53 -5.11 0.03 -11.32
N MET A 54 -4.71 1.28 -11.05
CA MET A 54 -4.63 1.83 -9.69
C MET A 54 -6.01 1.95 -9.05
N LEU A 55 -7.01 2.45 -9.79
CA LEU A 55 -8.39 2.51 -9.32
C LEU A 55 -8.97 1.10 -9.07
N PHE A 56 -8.66 0.15 -9.96
CA PHE A 56 -9.07 -1.25 -9.79
C PHE A 56 -8.43 -1.89 -8.55
N PHE A 57 -7.15 -1.62 -8.28
CA PHE A 57 -6.48 -2.02 -7.05
C PHE A 57 -7.18 -1.43 -5.83
N PHE A 58 -7.45 -0.12 -5.81
CA PHE A 58 -8.12 0.53 -4.68
C PHE A 58 -9.53 -0.02 -4.43
N LYS A 59 -10.27 -0.34 -5.48
CA LYS A 59 -11.56 -1.01 -5.37
C LYS A 59 -11.43 -2.42 -4.76
N LYS A 60 -10.41 -3.18 -5.16
CA LYS A 60 -10.11 -4.48 -4.54
C LYS A 60 -9.72 -4.32 -3.07
N LEU A 61 -8.87 -3.35 -2.74
CA LEU A 61 -8.44 -3.04 -1.37
C LEU A 61 -9.64 -2.69 -0.50
N TRP A 62 -10.50 -1.78 -0.95
CA TRP A 62 -11.71 -1.36 -0.24
C TRP A 62 -12.61 -2.54 0.08
N ASN A 63 -13.06 -3.27 -0.95
CA ASN A 63 -14.02 -4.37 -0.79
C ASN A 63 -13.50 -5.50 0.11
N ARG A 64 -12.17 -5.59 0.25
CA ARG A 64 -11.51 -6.72 0.90
C ARG A 64 -11.07 -6.42 2.33
N HIS A 65 -10.54 -5.22 2.57
CA HIS A 65 -9.96 -4.84 3.87
C HIS A 65 -10.80 -3.84 4.64
N TYR A 66 -11.47 -2.92 3.95
CA TYR A 66 -12.20 -1.83 4.60
C TYR A 66 -13.69 -2.13 4.69
N GLN A 67 -14.33 -2.51 3.58
CA GLN A 67 -15.77 -2.80 3.57
C GLN A 67 -16.21 -3.86 4.60
N PRO A 68 -15.46 -4.97 4.84
CA PRO A 68 -15.84 -5.93 5.88
C PRO A 68 -15.58 -5.41 7.31
N ALA A 69 -14.72 -4.39 7.44
CA ALA A 69 -14.38 -3.74 8.70
C ALA A 69 -15.27 -2.52 8.99
N ASP A 70 -16.11 -2.09 8.05
CA ASP A 70 -17.18 -1.09 8.25
C ASP A 70 -18.32 -1.75 9.05
N LEU A 71 -18.23 -1.72 10.40
CA LEU A 71 -19.09 -2.50 11.27
C LEU A 71 -20.44 -1.81 11.50
N ASP A 72 -20.47 -0.49 11.43
CA ASP A 72 -21.70 0.29 11.55
C ASP A 72 -22.35 0.63 10.20
N SER A 73 -21.69 0.28 9.08
CA SER A 73 -22.16 0.46 7.70
C SER A 73 -22.38 1.93 7.33
N ASP A 74 -21.57 2.84 7.88
CA ASP A 74 -21.62 4.26 7.55
C ASP A 74 -20.87 4.61 6.25
N GLY A 75 -20.21 3.63 5.63
CA GLY A 75 -19.45 3.77 4.39
C GLY A 75 -18.04 4.33 4.61
N ARG A 76 -17.60 4.41 5.87
CA ARG A 76 -16.27 4.80 6.32
C ARG A 76 -15.80 3.73 7.30
N VAL A 77 -14.51 3.73 7.59
CA VAL A 77 -13.92 2.78 8.54
C VAL A 77 -13.09 3.57 9.52
N ALA A 78 -13.44 3.48 10.80
CA ALA A 78 -12.62 3.98 11.88
C ALA A 78 -11.47 3.02 12.22
N LEU A 79 -10.41 3.55 12.82
CA LEU A 79 -9.25 2.73 13.21
C LEU A 79 -9.65 1.60 14.16
N GLU A 80 -10.54 1.87 15.10
CA GLU A 80 -11.03 0.88 16.06
C GLU A 80 -11.75 -0.28 15.36
N GLU A 81 -12.58 0.01 14.36
CA GLU A 81 -13.29 -1.01 13.60
C GLU A 81 -12.32 -1.83 12.75
N TYR A 82 -11.36 -1.15 12.10
CA TYR A 82 -10.30 -1.80 11.34
C TYR A 82 -9.47 -2.76 12.20
N LEU A 83 -9.01 -2.31 13.37
CA LEU A 83 -8.23 -3.14 14.30
C LEU A 83 -9.08 -4.28 14.87
N THR A 84 -10.34 -4.02 15.22
CA THR A 84 -11.25 -5.05 15.73
C THR A 84 -11.46 -6.13 14.67
N TYR A 85 -11.78 -5.75 13.45
CA TYR A 85 -11.96 -6.69 12.35
C TYR A 85 -10.71 -7.55 12.14
N ASN A 86 -9.52 -6.95 12.04
CA ASN A 86 -8.26 -7.68 11.81
C ASN A 86 -7.85 -8.57 13.01
N ASP A 87 -8.31 -8.27 14.23
CA ASP A 87 -8.07 -9.09 15.42
C ASP A 87 -8.89 -10.39 15.43
N PHE A 88 -10.10 -10.34 14.87
CA PHE A 88 -10.96 -11.52 14.72
C PHE A 88 -10.74 -12.24 13.39
N PHE A 89 -10.48 -11.49 12.32
CA PHE A 89 -10.33 -11.96 10.95
C PHE A 89 -8.98 -11.53 10.41
N TRP A 90 -7.95 -12.30 10.76
CA TRP A 90 -6.65 -12.14 10.11
C TRP A 90 -6.79 -12.52 8.62
N PRO A 91 -6.34 -11.67 7.70
CA PRO A 91 -6.48 -11.93 6.27
C PRO A 91 -5.82 -13.26 5.88
N ASP A 92 -6.51 -14.02 5.04
CA ASP A 92 -5.95 -15.23 4.45
C ASP A 92 -4.68 -14.86 3.66
N ARG A 93 -3.59 -15.58 3.93
CA ARG A 93 -2.27 -15.27 3.38
C ARG A 93 -2.25 -15.24 1.85
N LYS A 94 -2.97 -16.15 1.19
CA LYS A 94 -2.98 -16.21 -0.28
C LYS A 94 -3.65 -14.97 -0.86
N LEU A 95 -4.74 -14.57 -0.22
CA LEU A 95 -5.54 -13.43 -0.58
C LEU A 95 -4.81 -12.09 -0.36
N GLU A 96 -4.02 -11.99 0.70
CA GLU A 96 -3.12 -10.84 0.92
C GLU A 96 -2.07 -10.74 -0.18
N LEU A 97 -1.40 -11.86 -0.49
CA LEU A 97 -0.38 -11.91 -1.54
C LEU A 97 -0.94 -11.55 -2.92
N GLU A 98 -2.19 -11.94 -3.21
CA GLU A 98 -2.87 -11.57 -4.45
C GLU A 98 -3.19 -10.06 -4.52
N LEU A 99 -3.64 -9.48 -3.41
CA LEU A 99 -3.89 -8.05 -3.34
C LEU A 99 -2.59 -7.25 -3.52
N MET A 100 -1.52 -7.69 -2.86
CA MET A 100 -0.22 -7.04 -2.98
C MET A 100 0.40 -7.19 -4.37
N GLY A 101 0.22 -8.35 -5.02
CA GLY A 101 0.58 -8.52 -6.43
C GLY A 101 -0.20 -7.57 -7.34
N SER A 102 -1.48 -7.32 -7.03
CA SER A 102 -2.28 -6.32 -7.76
C SER A 102 -1.76 -4.89 -7.54
N LEU A 103 -1.19 -4.58 -6.36
CA LEU A 103 -0.51 -3.30 -6.12
C LEU A 103 0.76 -3.18 -6.96
N PHE A 104 1.57 -4.24 -7.06
CA PHE A 104 2.73 -4.25 -7.95
C PHE A 104 2.34 -3.88 -9.37
N ASP A 105 1.35 -4.61 -9.92
CA ASP A 105 0.92 -4.44 -11.30
C ASP A 105 0.28 -3.06 -11.55
N ALA A 106 -0.18 -2.38 -10.49
CA ALA A 106 -0.70 -1.02 -10.53
C ALA A 106 0.39 0.05 -10.44
N ILE A 107 1.50 -0.20 -9.74
CA ILE A 107 2.68 0.68 -9.68
C ILE A 107 3.56 0.50 -10.92
N ASP A 108 3.70 -0.72 -11.45
CA ASP A 108 4.36 -1.02 -12.72
C ASP A 108 3.52 -0.46 -13.88
N LEU A 109 3.82 0.80 -14.24
CA LEU A 109 3.02 1.58 -15.16
C LEU A 109 3.35 1.23 -16.60
N ASN A 110 4.61 0.94 -16.88
CA ASN A 110 5.10 0.59 -18.21
C ASN A 110 4.89 -0.92 -18.54
N GLY A 111 4.62 -1.76 -17.54
CA GLY A 111 4.36 -3.19 -17.67
C GLY A 111 5.60 -4.03 -17.97
N ASP A 112 6.79 -3.56 -17.59
CA ASP A 112 8.05 -4.27 -17.82
C ASP A 112 8.34 -5.34 -16.76
N GLY A 113 7.49 -5.45 -15.73
CA GLY A 113 7.60 -6.42 -14.66
C GLY A 113 8.54 -6.00 -13.53
N GLN A 114 8.93 -4.72 -13.50
CA GLN A 114 9.79 -4.10 -12.51
C GLN A 114 9.18 -2.75 -12.08
N ILE A 115 9.55 -2.26 -10.90
CA ILE A 115 9.15 -0.91 -10.45
C ILE A 115 10.38 -0.02 -10.50
N SER A 116 10.39 0.94 -11.41
CA SER A 116 11.41 1.98 -11.48
C SER A 116 11.29 2.97 -10.33
N TRP A 117 12.37 3.74 -10.07
CA TRP A 117 12.32 4.86 -9.12
C TRP A 117 11.21 5.85 -9.47
N GLU A 118 11.04 6.18 -10.75
CA GLU A 118 10.03 7.14 -11.22
C GLU A 118 8.61 6.67 -10.88
N GLU A 119 8.32 5.39 -11.11
CA GLU A 119 7.02 4.77 -10.80
C GLU A 119 6.76 4.72 -9.29
N TYR A 120 7.78 4.32 -8.53
CA TYR A 120 7.70 4.28 -7.06
C TYR A 120 7.47 5.69 -6.48
N ALA A 121 8.20 6.69 -6.97
CA ALA A 121 8.08 8.07 -6.54
C ALA A 121 6.70 8.67 -6.87
N ILE A 122 6.12 8.35 -8.04
CA ILE A 122 4.75 8.75 -8.39
C ILE A 122 3.75 8.18 -7.38
N TYR A 123 3.85 6.89 -7.09
CA TYR A 123 2.94 6.23 -6.15
C TYR A 123 3.06 6.82 -4.73
N LEU A 124 4.28 6.95 -4.21
CA LEU A 124 4.49 7.49 -2.87
C LEU A 124 4.10 8.97 -2.74
N ARG A 125 4.32 9.78 -3.79
CA ARG A 125 3.84 11.16 -3.82
C ARG A 125 2.31 11.25 -3.82
N ALA A 126 1.62 10.30 -4.46
CA ALA A 126 0.16 10.24 -4.40
C ALA A 126 -0.37 9.94 -2.98
N LEU A 127 0.39 9.16 -2.21
CA LEU A 127 0.19 8.90 -0.78
C LEU A 127 0.72 10.02 0.15
N GLU A 128 1.12 11.17 -0.40
CA GLU A 128 1.72 12.30 0.35
C GLU A 128 2.96 11.94 1.17
N ILE A 129 3.71 10.91 0.76
CA ILE A 129 4.99 10.60 1.38
C ILE A 129 6.06 11.54 0.82
N GLU A 130 6.87 12.11 1.71
CA GLU A 130 7.96 13.01 1.32
C GLU A 130 9.01 12.28 0.47
N GLU A 131 9.58 12.98 -0.50
CA GLU A 131 10.48 12.40 -1.50
C GLU A 131 11.79 11.85 -0.91
N ASN A 132 12.34 12.50 0.12
CA ASN A 132 13.49 12.00 0.88
C ASN A 132 13.20 10.66 1.57
N ILE A 133 12.00 10.49 2.13
CA ILE A 133 11.55 9.24 2.75
C ILE A 133 11.39 8.17 1.67
N ALA A 134 10.79 8.52 0.53
CA ALA A 134 10.64 7.64 -0.62
C ALA A 134 11.99 7.17 -1.17
N GLN A 135 12.95 8.08 -1.35
CA GLN A 135 14.31 7.75 -1.81
C GLN A 135 15.02 6.82 -0.84
N HIS A 136 14.88 7.09 0.47
CA HIS A 136 15.47 6.24 1.48
C HIS A 136 14.87 4.84 1.45
N ALA A 137 13.54 4.73 1.38
CA ALA A 137 12.83 3.46 1.26
C ALA A 137 13.27 2.70 -0.01
N PHE A 138 13.29 3.35 -1.17
CA PHE A 138 13.71 2.74 -2.43
C PHE A 138 15.13 2.19 -2.34
N SER A 139 16.07 2.96 -1.80
CA SER A 139 17.46 2.52 -1.62
C SER A 139 17.65 1.30 -0.70
N LYS A 140 16.64 0.99 0.12
CA LYS A 140 16.63 -0.21 0.97
C LYS A 140 16.01 -1.40 0.25
N LEU A 141 15.07 -1.16 -0.65
CA LEU A 141 14.33 -2.19 -1.38
C LEU A 141 15.08 -2.65 -2.64
N ASP A 142 15.76 -1.74 -3.34
CA ASP A 142 16.66 -2.04 -4.46
C ASP A 142 17.97 -2.66 -3.91
N LEU A 143 18.00 -3.98 -3.79
CA LEU A 143 19.10 -4.70 -3.13
C LEU A 143 20.29 -4.96 -4.03
N ASP A 144 20.05 -5.18 -5.32
CA ASP A 144 21.12 -5.40 -6.30
C ASP A 144 21.64 -4.09 -6.90
N GLY A 145 20.96 -2.97 -6.64
CA GLY A 145 21.37 -1.63 -7.03
C GLY A 145 21.19 -1.38 -8.52
N ASP A 146 20.31 -2.13 -9.18
CA ASP A 146 20.04 -1.99 -10.60
C ASP A 146 19.10 -0.81 -10.92
N GLY A 147 18.62 -0.11 -9.88
CA GLY A 147 17.73 1.04 -9.98
C GLY A 147 16.26 0.67 -10.12
N GLN A 148 15.91 -0.60 -9.91
CA GLN A 148 14.56 -1.13 -10.05
C GLN A 148 14.23 -2.07 -8.89
N ILE A 149 12.94 -2.27 -8.63
CA ILE A 149 12.47 -3.28 -7.67
C ILE A 149 11.82 -4.40 -8.48
N ALA A 150 12.47 -5.55 -8.53
CA ALA A 150 11.93 -6.70 -9.25
C ALA A 150 10.74 -7.31 -8.49
N ARG A 151 9.82 -7.95 -9.22
CA ARG A 151 8.62 -8.58 -8.63
C ARG A 151 8.92 -9.59 -7.52
N GLN A 152 10.06 -10.28 -7.61
CA GLN A 152 10.48 -11.25 -6.60
C GLN A 152 10.93 -10.56 -5.31
N GLU A 153 11.67 -9.46 -5.42
CA GLU A 153 12.12 -8.66 -4.29
C GLU A 153 10.92 -8.02 -3.60
N TYR A 154 10.02 -7.41 -4.39
CA TYR A 154 8.76 -6.85 -3.92
C TYR A 154 7.93 -7.87 -3.11
N ALA A 155 7.73 -9.09 -3.64
CA ALA A 155 6.98 -10.13 -2.95
C ALA A 155 7.64 -10.56 -1.63
N LYS A 156 8.98 -10.60 -1.57
CA LYS A 156 9.73 -10.91 -0.35
C LYS A 156 9.53 -9.83 0.70
N TYR A 157 9.71 -8.57 0.36
CA TYR A 157 9.58 -7.45 1.31
C TYR A 157 8.17 -7.30 1.86
N LEU A 158 7.16 -7.53 1.03
CA LEU A 158 5.77 -7.52 1.51
C LEU A 158 5.46 -8.66 2.44
N TYR A 159 6.00 -9.86 2.17
CA TYR A 159 5.86 -10.97 3.09
C TYR A 159 6.47 -10.63 4.45
N GLU A 160 7.67 -10.03 4.45
CA GLU A 160 8.32 -9.52 5.65
C GLU A 160 7.47 -8.44 6.36
N TYR A 161 6.89 -7.49 5.62
CA TYR A 161 6.06 -6.43 6.20
C TYR A 161 4.76 -6.97 6.83
N HIS A 162 3.99 -7.78 6.10
CA HIS A 162 2.65 -8.22 6.54
C HIS A 162 2.71 -9.39 7.52
N PHE A 163 3.67 -10.31 7.36
CA PHE A 163 3.73 -11.55 8.12
C PHE A 163 4.99 -11.71 8.98
N GLY A 164 6.01 -10.88 8.76
CA GLY A 164 7.22 -10.87 9.58
C GLY A 164 7.00 -10.27 10.96
N ASN A 165 7.74 -10.80 11.93
CA ASN A 165 7.82 -10.32 13.30
C ASN A 165 9.19 -9.68 13.62
N ASP A 166 10.07 -9.59 12.62
CA ASP A 166 11.39 -9.01 12.76
C ASP A 166 11.31 -7.48 12.52
N PRO A 167 11.61 -6.64 13.54
CA PRO A 167 11.63 -5.19 13.39
C PRO A 167 12.75 -4.71 12.44
N GLU A 168 13.81 -5.48 12.25
CA GLU A 168 14.95 -5.11 11.39
C GLU A 168 14.77 -5.56 9.93
N ALA A 169 13.65 -6.25 9.62
CA ALA A 169 13.37 -6.69 8.27
C ALA A 169 13.29 -5.51 7.30
N ILE A 170 13.90 -5.68 6.13
CA ILE A 170 13.97 -4.66 5.07
C ILE A 170 12.56 -4.32 4.59
N GLY A 171 11.66 -5.30 4.56
CA GLY A 171 10.25 -5.09 4.22
C GLY A 171 9.55 -4.01 5.04
N ASN A 172 9.98 -3.75 6.28
CA ASN A 172 9.40 -2.70 7.13
C ASN A 172 9.58 -1.28 6.56
N TRP A 173 10.50 -1.09 5.61
CA TRP A 173 10.74 0.19 4.95
C TRP A 173 9.80 0.48 3.78
N PHE A 174 8.95 -0.46 3.37
CA PHE A 174 8.12 -0.33 2.17
C PHE A 174 7.24 0.95 2.16
N TYR A 175 6.75 1.39 3.32
CA TYR A 175 5.97 2.63 3.48
C TYR A 175 6.75 3.79 4.14
N GLY A 176 8.09 3.72 4.18
CA GLY A 176 8.93 4.85 4.59
C GLY A 176 9.15 5.00 6.11
N SER A 177 9.52 3.91 6.79
CA SER A 177 9.70 3.76 8.27
C SER A 177 8.41 3.54 9.06
N TYR A 178 8.52 2.78 10.16
CA TYR A 178 7.44 2.28 11.02
C TYR A 178 7.45 2.88 12.42
#